data_AF-A0A0M0BLS5-F1
#
_entry.id   AF-A0A0M0BLS5-F1
#
_cell.length_a   1.000
_cell.length_b   1.000
_cell.length_c   1.000
_cell.angle_alpha   90.00
_cell.angle_beta   90.00
_cell.angle_gamma   90.00
#
_symmetry.space_group_name_H-M   'P 1'
#
loop_
_entity.id
_entity.type
_entity.pdbx_description
1 polymer ?
#
loop_
_entity_poly.entity_id
_entity_poly.type
_entity_poly.pdbx_seq_one_letter_code
_entity_poly.pdbx_strand_id
1 'polypeptide(L)'
;MSEKKPITFGIICLLLATMLIATVTVLNKTDQEIRIKSDQISEMETEKNIMETQILNLQTETNSLTNEASTLKDQLSILQKEKYSLENEKSTLKNENALLEEQVVSLQSEKLSLETQVSNLQNEITESNNNAITLEAQVSILQTEVNDLEDEVIQNYNLGYTEGESNGYDKGYDEGFIKGIEYLTETGYYLRDPTYAEAIEFINFDKTDQNDYTHDYVCYDFTADFSANAVQAGYRCGFVYLIFIDGAHSIACFNTIDQGLIYIEPQNDEVVTVAIGQQYAGYVITDLGIIW
;
A
#
# COMPACT_ATOMS: atom_id res chain seq x y z
N MET A 1 161.05 -85.18 -64.42
CA MET A 1 159.71 -85.31 -63.82
C MET A 1 159.05 -83.93 -63.85
N SER A 2 158.71 -83.37 -65.03
CA SER A 2 157.54 -83.66 -65.88
C SER A 2 156.19 -83.50 -65.16
N GLU A 3 155.48 -82.40 -65.49
CA GLU A 3 154.03 -82.37 -65.75
C GLU A 3 153.02 -82.62 -64.62
N LYS A 4 153.02 -81.82 -63.53
CA LYS A 4 151.84 -81.73 -62.64
C LYS A 4 151.15 -80.37 -62.56
N LYS A 5 151.69 -79.33 -63.21
CA LYS A 5 151.13 -77.96 -63.18
C LYS A 5 149.73 -77.79 -63.83
N PRO A 6 149.37 -78.43 -64.96
CA PRO A 6 148.06 -78.17 -65.59
C PRO A 6 146.88 -78.84 -64.87
N ILE A 7 147.08 -80.02 -64.27
CA ILE A 7 146.02 -80.75 -63.54
C ILE A 7 145.65 -80.02 -62.24
N THR A 8 146.63 -79.52 -61.49
CA THR A 8 146.39 -78.73 -60.27
C THR A 8 145.69 -77.40 -60.56
N PHE A 9 146.03 -76.72 -61.65
CA PHE A 9 145.34 -75.48 -62.07
C PHE A 9 143.89 -75.75 -62.49
N GLY A 10 143.62 -76.88 -63.18
CA GLY A 10 142.27 -77.29 -63.56
C GLY A 10 141.37 -77.59 -62.36
N ILE A 11 141.89 -78.28 -61.33
CA ILE A 11 141.16 -78.57 -60.09
C ILE A 11 140.88 -77.28 -59.30
N ILE A 12 141.84 -76.36 -59.21
CA ILE A 12 141.65 -75.05 -58.56
C ILE A 12 140.59 -74.23 -59.31
N CYS A 13 140.63 -74.18 -60.64
CA CYS A 13 139.59 -73.51 -61.44
C CYS A 13 138.20 -74.13 -61.23
N LEU A 14 138.08 -75.46 -61.16
CA LEU A 14 136.81 -76.14 -60.92
C LEU A 14 136.27 -75.86 -59.50
N LEU A 15 137.13 -75.86 -58.48
CA LEU A 15 136.77 -75.52 -57.11
C LEU A 15 136.34 -74.05 -56.99
N LEU A 16 137.04 -73.13 -57.65
CA LEU A 16 136.66 -71.72 -57.70
C LEU A 16 135.33 -71.51 -58.45
N ALA A 17 135.12 -72.22 -59.57
CA ALA A 17 133.88 -72.16 -60.33
C ALA A 17 132.68 -72.71 -59.55
N THR A 18 132.84 -73.83 -58.85
CA THR A 18 131.78 -74.43 -58.02
C THR A 18 131.47 -73.58 -56.78
N MET A 19 132.49 -73.00 -56.15
CA MET A 19 132.31 -72.02 -55.06
C MET A 19 131.58 -70.76 -55.56
N LEU A 20 131.96 -70.24 -56.73
CA LEU A 20 131.29 -69.09 -57.35
C LEU A 20 129.83 -69.40 -57.65
N ILE A 21 129.52 -70.54 -58.28
CA ILE A 21 128.15 -70.99 -58.55
C ILE A 21 127.35 -71.13 -57.25
N ALA A 22 127.91 -71.72 -56.19
CA ALA A 22 127.26 -71.83 -54.89
C ALA A 22 126.97 -70.46 -54.27
N THR A 23 127.91 -69.51 -54.33
CA THR A 23 127.67 -68.14 -53.83
C THR A 23 126.61 -67.40 -54.65
N VAL A 24 126.62 -67.52 -55.99
CA VAL A 24 125.64 -66.89 -56.88
C VAL A 24 124.23 -67.46 -56.67
N THR A 25 124.10 -68.77 -56.49
CA THR A 25 122.79 -69.41 -56.22
C THR A 25 122.22 -69.01 -54.86
N VAL A 26 123.06 -68.92 -53.82
CA VAL A 26 122.67 -68.36 -52.51
C VAL A 26 122.25 -66.90 -52.64
N LEU A 27 123.04 -66.07 -53.34
CA LEU A 27 122.70 -64.67 -53.62
C LEU A 27 121.34 -64.55 -54.32
N ASN A 28 121.09 -65.31 -55.38
CA ASN A 28 119.83 -65.28 -56.12
C ASN A 28 118.63 -65.71 -55.26
N LYS A 29 118.79 -66.73 -54.39
CA LYS A 29 117.75 -67.12 -53.44
C LYS A 29 117.47 -66.01 -52.42
N THR A 30 118.52 -65.37 -51.91
CA THR A 30 118.41 -64.30 -50.91
C THR A 30 117.74 -63.06 -51.53
N ASP A 31 118.03 -62.75 -52.79
CA ASP A 31 117.40 -61.66 -53.56
C ASP A 31 115.91 -61.92 -53.81
N GLN A 32 115.52 -63.16 -54.12
CA GLN A 32 114.10 -63.55 -54.21
C GLN A 32 113.37 -63.40 -52.87
N GLU A 33 113.98 -63.85 -51.76
CA GLU A 33 113.39 -63.68 -50.43
C GLU A 33 113.25 -62.20 -50.04
N ILE A 34 114.25 -61.36 -50.38
CA ILE A 34 114.20 -59.91 -50.17
C ILE A 34 113.05 -59.30 -50.98
N ARG A 35 112.89 -59.70 -52.25
CA ARG A 35 111.82 -59.19 -53.12
C ARG A 35 110.43 -59.54 -52.58
N ILE A 36 110.21 -60.79 -52.16
CA ILE A 36 108.95 -61.22 -51.56
C ILE A 36 108.65 -60.43 -50.29
N LYS A 37 109.64 -60.28 -49.39
CA LYS A 37 109.47 -59.47 -48.17
C LYS A 37 109.20 -58.01 -48.48
N SER A 38 109.82 -57.45 -49.53
CA SER A 38 109.57 -56.09 -49.99
C SER A 38 108.13 -55.91 -50.46
N ASP A 39 107.58 -56.87 -51.22
CA ASP A 39 106.19 -56.84 -51.68
C ASP A 39 105.22 -56.93 -50.50
N GLN A 40 105.48 -57.83 -49.54
CA GLN A 40 104.69 -57.95 -48.29
C GLN A 40 104.72 -56.67 -47.45
N ILE A 41 105.87 -56.00 -47.36
CA ILE A 41 106.00 -54.71 -46.67
C ILE A 41 105.14 -53.65 -47.36
N SER A 42 105.15 -53.61 -48.70
CA SER A 42 104.32 -52.67 -49.46
C SER A 42 102.84 -52.93 -49.24
N GLU A 43 102.41 -54.20 -49.23
CA GLU A 43 101.01 -54.58 -48.97
C GLU A 43 100.58 -54.20 -47.55
N MET A 44 101.39 -54.53 -46.53
CA MET A 44 101.13 -54.13 -45.15
C MET A 44 101.06 -52.61 -44.98
N GLU A 45 101.89 -51.83 -45.69
CA GLU A 45 101.82 -50.37 -45.64
C GLU A 45 100.51 -49.86 -46.27
N THR A 46 100.02 -50.48 -47.34
CA THR A 46 98.71 -50.12 -47.91
C THR A 46 97.56 -50.44 -46.96
N GLU A 47 97.55 -51.62 -46.33
CA GLU A 47 96.54 -52.00 -45.34
C GLU A 47 96.55 -51.07 -44.13
N LYS A 48 97.75 -50.70 -43.64
CA LYS A 48 97.92 -49.73 -42.56
C LYS A 48 97.29 -48.38 -42.90
N ASN A 49 97.55 -47.84 -44.09
CA ASN A 49 96.96 -46.56 -44.53
C ASN A 49 95.43 -46.62 -44.63
N ILE A 50 94.88 -47.78 -45.07
CA ILE A 50 93.43 -48.02 -45.09
C ILE A 50 92.87 -48.05 -43.67
N MET A 51 93.51 -48.78 -42.75
CA MET A 51 93.09 -48.84 -41.35
C MET A 51 93.16 -47.46 -40.67
N GLU A 52 94.20 -46.66 -40.91
CA GLU A 52 94.30 -45.30 -40.41
C GLU A 52 93.14 -44.42 -40.88
N THR A 53 92.74 -44.56 -42.15
CA THR A 53 91.57 -43.85 -42.71
C THR A 53 90.26 -44.30 -42.03
N GLN A 54 90.09 -45.60 -41.81
CA GLN A 54 88.92 -46.14 -41.11
C GLN A 54 88.83 -45.64 -39.67
N ILE A 55 89.96 -45.57 -38.96
CA ILE A 55 90.04 -45.03 -37.60
C ILE A 55 89.60 -43.56 -37.58
N LEU A 56 90.07 -42.74 -38.52
CA LEU A 56 89.67 -41.33 -38.62
C LEU A 56 88.17 -41.17 -38.88
N ASN A 57 87.59 -42.00 -39.74
CA ASN A 57 86.16 -41.98 -40.02
C ASN A 57 85.33 -42.36 -38.78
N LEU A 58 85.71 -43.45 -38.08
CA LEU A 58 85.03 -43.89 -36.86
C LEU A 58 85.15 -42.85 -35.73
N GLN A 59 86.28 -42.16 -35.61
CA GLN A 59 86.46 -41.05 -34.66
C GLN A 59 85.51 -39.90 -34.96
N THR A 60 85.33 -39.55 -36.24
CA THR A 60 84.40 -38.49 -36.66
C THR A 60 82.96 -38.86 -36.33
N GLU A 61 82.55 -40.09 -36.65
CA GLU A 61 81.22 -40.61 -36.33
C GLU A 61 80.97 -40.64 -34.82
N THR A 62 81.95 -41.10 -34.03
CA THR A 62 81.87 -41.13 -32.56
C THR A 62 81.66 -39.73 -31.98
N ASN A 63 82.36 -38.72 -32.51
CA ASN A 63 82.20 -37.33 -32.09
C ASN A 63 80.80 -36.79 -32.46
N SER A 64 80.29 -37.12 -33.64
CA SER A 64 78.93 -36.73 -34.06
C SER A 64 77.87 -37.33 -33.12
N LEU A 65 77.93 -38.65 -32.90
CA LEU A 65 77.00 -39.36 -32.01
C LEU A 65 77.07 -38.86 -30.56
N THR A 66 78.26 -38.48 -30.08
CA THR A 66 78.44 -37.90 -28.75
C THR A 66 77.71 -36.55 -28.62
N ASN A 67 77.79 -35.70 -29.65
CA ASN A 67 77.11 -34.41 -29.66
C ASN A 67 75.58 -34.57 -29.75
N GLU A 68 75.10 -35.51 -30.56
CA GLU A 68 73.67 -35.84 -30.64
C GLU A 68 73.15 -36.36 -29.30
N ALA A 69 73.89 -37.25 -28.63
CA ALA A 69 73.53 -37.75 -27.31
C ALA A 69 73.46 -36.64 -26.25
N SER A 70 74.38 -35.67 -26.30
CA SER A 70 74.33 -34.49 -25.43
C SER A 70 73.09 -33.64 -25.69
N THR A 71 72.77 -33.41 -26.96
CA THR A 71 71.60 -32.60 -27.36
C THR A 71 70.29 -33.26 -26.91
N LEU A 72 70.15 -34.58 -27.13
CA LEU A 72 68.98 -35.34 -26.70
C LEU A 72 68.82 -35.33 -25.17
N LYS A 73 69.93 -35.36 -24.43
CA LYS A 73 69.92 -35.27 -22.97
C LYS A 73 69.39 -33.92 -22.49
N ASP A 74 69.79 -32.84 -23.14
CA ASP A 74 69.30 -31.49 -22.80
C ASP A 74 67.81 -31.33 -23.11
N GLN A 75 67.36 -31.82 -24.28
CA GLN A 75 65.95 -31.84 -24.64
C GLN A 75 65.09 -32.64 -23.65
N LEU A 76 65.59 -33.79 -23.19
CA LEU A 76 64.91 -34.61 -22.19
C LEU A 76 64.74 -33.86 -20.86
N SER A 77 65.76 -33.13 -20.44
CA SER A 77 65.72 -32.31 -19.21
C SER A 77 64.67 -31.19 -19.30
N ILE A 78 64.53 -30.57 -20.48
CA ILE A 78 63.51 -29.54 -20.73
C ILE A 78 62.11 -30.15 -20.68
N LEU A 79 61.88 -31.25 -21.41
CA LEU A 79 60.58 -31.93 -21.44
C LEU A 79 60.14 -32.43 -20.05
N GLN A 80 61.10 -32.86 -19.22
CA GLN A 80 60.79 -33.25 -17.83
C GLN A 80 60.29 -32.06 -17.01
N LYS A 81 60.89 -30.88 -17.15
CA LYS A 81 60.43 -29.66 -16.45
C LYS A 81 59.04 -29.24 -16.91
N GLU A 82 58.80 -29.27 -18.22
CA GLU A 82 57.49 -28.94 -18.79
C GLU A 82 56.40 -29.90 -18.29
N LYS A 83 56.70 -31.21 -18.27
CA LYS A 83 55.80 -32.23 -17.70
C LYS A 83 55.40 -31.91 -16.27
N TYR A 84 56.36 -31.60 -15.40
CA TYR A 84 56.06 -31.25 -14.00
C TYR A 84 55.22 -29.97 -13.88
N SER A 85 55.46 -28.97 -14.74
CA SER A 85 54.66 -27.76 -14.77
C SER A 85 53.20 -28.05 -15.13
N LEU A 86 52.98 -28.85 -16.19
CA LEU A 86 51.64 -29.25 -16.63
C LEU A 86 50.91 -30.13 -15.61
N GLU A 87 51.63 -31.00 -14.89
CA GLU A 87 51.04 -31.82 -13.82
C GLU A 87 50.53 -30.94 -12.67
N ASN A 88 51.27 -29.89 -12.30
CA ASN A 88 50.84 -28.94 -11.28
C ASN A 88 49.62 -28.13 -11.74
N GLU A 89 49.64 -27.58 -12.95
CA GLU A 89 48.51 -26.83 -13.51
C GLU A 89 47.24 -27.69 -13.56
N LYS A 90 47.37 -28.95 -14.01
CA LYS A 90 46.27 -29.93 -13.99
C LYS A 90 45.71 -30.14 -12.59
N SER A 91 46.56 -30.20 -11.57
CA SER A 91 46.11 -30.34 -10.19
C SER A 91 45.35 -29.11 -9.70
N THR A 92 45.82 -27.90 -10.05
CA THR A 92 45.14 -26.64 -9.72
C THR A 92 43.76 -26.56 -10.36
N LEU A 93 43.68 -26.79 -11.68
CA LEU A 93 42.41 -26.77 -12.43
C LEU A 93 41.41 -27.81 -11.89
N LYS A 94 41.90 -28.98 -11.48
CA LYS A 94 41.04 -30.01 -10.85
C LYS A 94 40.41 -29.52 -9.55
N ASN A 95 41.16 -28.80 -8.72
CA ASN A 95 40.66 -28.26 -7.46
C ASN A 95 39.67 -27.12 -7.70
N GLU A 96 39.97 -26.21 -8.64
CA GLU A 96 39.05 -25.14 -9.03
C GLU A 96 37.72 -25.70 -9.55
N ASN A 97 37.76 -26.74 -10.38
CA ASN A 97 36.56 -27.38 -10.89
C ASN A 97 35.70 -28.00 -9.77
N ALA A 98 36.33 -28.64 -8.77
CA ALA A 98 35.60 -29.18 -7.62
C ALA A 98 34.92 -28.08 -6.80
N LEU A 99 35.57 -26.92 -6.62
CA LEU A 99 34.98 -25.77 -5.93
C LEU A 99 33.81 -25.17 -6.71
N LEU A 100 33.93 -25.09 -8.05
CA LEU A 100 32.84 -24.63 -8.91
C LEU A 100 31.63 -25.58 -8.86
N GLU A 101 31.87 -26.89 -8.85
CA GLU A 101 30.82 -27.89 -8.69
C GLU A 101 30.06 -27.73 -7.35
N GLU A 102 30.78 -27.48 -6.26
CA GLU A 102 30.17 -27.21 -4.95
C GLU A 102 29.32 -25.92 -4.95
N GLN A 103 29.83 -24.84 -5.56
CA GLN A 103 29.08 -23.59 -5.71
C GLN A 103 27.79 -23.78 -6.52
N VAL A 104 27.83 -24.56 -7.60
CA VAL A 104 26.65 -24.87 -8.41
C VAL A 104 25.58 -25.59 -7.58
N VAL A 105 25.97 -26.57 -6.76
CA VAL A 105 25.04 -27.29 -5.87
C VAL A 105 24.43 -26.35 -4.82
N SER A 106 25.23 -25.46 -4.25
CA SER A 106 24.74 -24.45 -3.29
C SER A 106 23.70 -23.52 -3.92
N LEU A 107 24.01 -22.97 -5.10
CA LEU A 107 23.11 -22.06 -5.83
C LEU A 107 21.82 -22.75 -6.27
N GLN A 108 21.88 -24.03 -6.67
CA GLN A 108 20.69 -24.82 -6.98
C GLN A 108 19.78 -25.00 -5.76
N SER A 109 20.38 -25.21 -4.58
CA SER A 109 19.63 -25.35 -3.33
C SER A 109 18.95 -24.03 -2.92
N GLU A 110 19.67 -22.91 -3.05
CA GLU A 110 19.10 -21.58 -2.80
C GLU A 110 17.95 -21.26 -3.75
N LYS A 111 18.11 -21.58 -5.05
CA LYS A 111 17.05 -21.42 -6.04
C LYS A 111 15.77 -22.17 -5.66
N LEU A 112 15.87 -23.44 -5.25
CA LEU A 112 14.70 -24.24 -4.84
C LEU A 112 14.00 -23.65 -3.59
N SER A 113 14.79 -23.13 -2.65
CA SER A 113 14.26 -22.43 -1.47
C SER A 113 13.47 -21.19 -1.87
N LEU A 114 14.00 -20.37 -2.78
CA LEU A 114 13.33 -19.18 -3.28
C LEU A 114 12.06 -19.52 -4.08
N GLU A 115 12.10 -20.55 -4.93
CA GLU A 115 10.91 -21.03 -5.66
C GLU A 115 9.78 -21.46 -4.69
N THR A 116 10.14 -22.12 -3.59
CA THR A 116 9.19 -22.50 -2.54
C THR A 116 8.58 -21.27 -1.85
N GLN A 117 9.40 -20.27 -1.50
CA GLN A 117 8.92 -19.03 -0.88
C GLN A 117 7.96 -18.27 -1.81
N VAL A 118 8.28 -18.19 -3.10
CA VAL A 118 7.39 -17.57 -4.11
C VAL A 118 6.05 -18.29 -4.17
N SER A 119 6.04 -19.62 -4.17
CA SER A 119 4.80 -20.40 -4.18
C SER A 119 3.94 -20.15 -2.93
N ASN A 120 4.57 -20.03 -1.75
CA ASN A 120 3.85 -19.74 -0.51
C ASN A 120 3.22 -18.34 -0.54
N LEU A 121 3.97 -17.33 -0.96
CA LEU A 121 3.47 -15.96 -1.08
C LEU A 121 2.31 -15.85 -2.09
N GLN A 122 2.35 -16.61 -3.18
CA GLN A 122 1.23 -16.68 -4.14
C GLN A 122 -0.04 -17.25 -3.52
N ASN A 123 0.09 -18.25 -2.65
CA ASN A 123 -1.05 -18.82 -1.93
C ASN A 123 -1.63 -17.80 -0.94
N GLU A 124 -0.79 -17.10 -0.18
CA GLU A 124 -1.23 -16.05 0.75
C GLU A 124 -1.96 -14.90 0.03
N ILE A 125 -1.46 -14.46 -1.13
CA ILE A 125 -2.14 -13.45 -1.97
C ILE A 125 -3.53 -13.94 -2.39
N THR A 126 -3.64 -15.20 -2.80
CA THR A 126 -4.91 -15.80 -3.23
C THR A 126 -5.92 -15.84 -2.08
N GLU A 127 -5.47 -16.25 -0.88
CA GLU A 127 -6.30 -16.26 0.32
C GLU A 127 -6.77 -14.85 0.69
N SER A 128 -5.86 -13.87 0.71
CA SER A 128 -6.19 -12.49 1.03
C SER A 128 -7.19 -11.89 0.02
N ASN A 129 -7.06 -12.22 -1.26
CA ASN A 129 -8.01 -11.76 -2.28
C ASN A 129 -9.41 -12.36 -2.08
N ASN A 130 -9.51 -13.64 -1.74
CA ASN A 130 -10.80 -14.28 -1.44
C ASN A 130 -11.47 -13.64 -0.21
N ASN A 131 -10.68 -13.31 0.82
CA ASN A 131 -11.17 -12.61 2.00
C ASN A 131 -11.68 -11.20 1.64
N ALA A 132 -10.98 -10.46 0.78
CA ALA A 132 -11.42 -9.16 0.31
C ALA A 132 -12.76 -9.22 -0.42
N ILE A 133 -12.92 -10.16 -1.37
CA ILE A 133 -14.20 -10.39 -2.08
C ILE A 133 -15.33 -10.70 -1.10
N THR A 134 -15.06 -11.52 -0.08
CA THR A 134 -16.06 -11.87 0.94
C THR A 134 -16.47 -10.66 1.77
N LEU A 135 -15.50 -9.83 2.18
CA LEU A 135 -15.77 -8.60 2.92
C LEU A 135 -16.55 -7.59 2.08
N GLU A 136 -16.20 -7.42 0.80
CA GLU A 136 -16.95 -6.56 -0.14
C GLU A 136 -18.42 -7.00 -0.26
N ALA A 137 -18.66 -8.32 -0.35
CA ALA A 137 -20.02 -8.86 -0.39
C ALA A 137 -20.79 -8.57 0.92
N GLN A 138 -20.14 -8.72 2.08
CA GLN A 138 -20.76 -8.42 3.37
C GLN A 138 -21.10 -6.92 3.51
N VAL A 139 -20.20 -6.04 3.08
CA VAL A 139 -20.45 -4.59 3.06
C VAL A 139 -21.64 -4.25 2.16
N SER A 140 -21.75 -4.89 0.98
CA SER A 140 -22.89 -4.69 0.10
C SER A 140 -24.21 -5.12 0.75
N ILE A 141 -24.23 -6.23 1.48
CA ILE A 141 -25.42 -6.72 2.18
C ILE A 141 -25.82 -5.76 3.30
N LEU A 142 -24.86 -5.34 4.12
CA LEU A 142 -25.10 -4.39 5.21
C LEU A 142 -25.59 -3.04 4.69
N GLN A 143 -25.08 -2.57 3.55
CA GLN A 143 -25.57 -1.34 2.93
C GLN A 143 -27.04 -1.46 2.52
N THR A 144 -27.47 -2.61 1.97
CA THR A 144 -28.87 -2.85 1.67
C THR A 144 -29.73 -2.86 2.94
N GLU A 145 -29.28 -3.56 3.98
CA GLU A 145 -30.00 -3.62 5.27
C GLU A 145 -30.16 -2.24 5.92
N VAL A 146 -29.12 -1.40 5.86
CA VAL A 146 -29.19 -0.01 6.35
C VAL A 146 -30.22 0.80 5.57
N ASN A 147 -30.22 0.72 4.24
CA ASN A 147 -31.19 1.45 3.42
C ASN A 147 -32.63 1.00 3.73
N ASP A 148 -32.85 -0.31 3.88
CA ASP A 148 -34.18 -0.86 4.20
C ASP A 148 -34.66 -0.36 5.57
N LEU A 149 -33.77 -0.31 6.57
CA LEU A 149 -34.07 0.24 7.89
C LEU A 149 -34.33 1.75 7.86
N GLU A 150 -33.59 2.51 7.06
CA GLU A 150 -33.83 3.95 6.87
C GLU A 150 -35.23 4.20 6.29
N ASP A 151 -35.62 3.42 5.28
CA ASP A 151 -36.97 3.49 4.69
C ASP A 151 -38.06 3.12 5.72
N GLU A 152 -37.85 2.07 6.51
CA GLU A 152 -38.77 1.67 7.58
C GLU A 152 -38.96 2.78 8.63
N VAL A 153 -37.88 3.42 9.06
CA VAL A 153 -37.92 4.54 10.02
C VAL A 153 -38.73 5.71 9.46
N ILE A 154 -38.51 6.08 8.19
CA ILE A 154 -39.26 7.16 7.52
C ILE A 154 -40.75 6.82 7.46
N GLN A 155 -41.09 5.59 7.06
CA GLN A 155 -42.49 5.16 6.97
C GLN A 155 -43.19 5.20 8.33
N ASN A 156 -42.55 4.63 9.36
CA ASN A 156 -43.10 4.61 10.72
C ASN A 156 -43.27 6.01 11.29
N TYR A 157 -42.31 6.91 11.05
CA TYR A 157 -42.44 8.31 11.44
C TYR A 157 -43.65 8.98 10.79
N ASN A 158 -43.81 8.84 9.48
CA ASN A 158 -44.93 9.44 8.74
C ASN A 158 -46.29 8.86 9.17
N LEU A 159 -46.35 7.55 9.42
CA LEU A 159 -47.55 6.89 9.93
C LEU A 159 -47.92 7.44 11.30
N GLY A 160 -46.97 7.49 12.24
CA GLY A 160 -47.20 8.01 13.59
C GLY A 160 -47.59 9.49 13.60
N TYR A 161 -46.98 10.31 12.73
CA TYR A 161 -47.37 11.71 12.55
C TYR A 161 -48.83 11.82 12.07
N THR A 162 -49.19 11.07 11.03
CA THR A 162 -50.55 11.08 10.44
C THR A 162 -51.61 10.57 11.43
N GLU A 163 -51.32 9.49 12.15
CA GLU A 163 -52.20 8.96 13.20
C GLU A 163 -52.38 9.95 14.35
N GLY A 164 -51.32 10.66 14.73
CA GLY A 164 -51.34 11.70 15.76
C GLY A 164 -52.17 12.92 15.35
N GLU A 165 -51.99 13.40 14.11
CA GLU A 165 -52.78 14.49 13.53
C GLU A 165 -54.27 14.12 13.49
N SER A 166 -54.62 12.97 12.91
CA SER A 166 -56.03 12.56 12.78
C SER A 166 -56.72 12.30 14.14
N ASN A 167 -56.03 11.65 15.08
CA ASN A 167 -56.66 11.30 16.36
C ASN A 167 -56.63 12.46 17.36
N GLY A 168 -55.53 13.20 17.45
CA GLY A 168 -55.35 14.25 18.45
C GLY A 168 -55.95 15.57 18.02
N TYR A 169 -55.68 15.98 16.77
CA TYR A 169 -56.15 17.27 16.26
C TYR A 169 -57.60 17.16 15.79
N ASP A 170 -57.92 16.31 14.81
CA ASP A 170 -59.26 16.32 14.22
C ASP A 170 -60.32 15.79 15.19
N LYS A 171 -60.16 14.55 15.70
CA LYS A 171 -61.16 13.95 16.60
C LYS A 171 -61.24 14.67 17.94
N GLY A 172 -60.09 15.04 18.52
CA GLY A 172 -60.04 15.74 19.79
C GLY A 172 -60.68 17.14 19.71
N TYR A 173 -60.42 17.87 18.62
CA TYR A 173 -61.07 19.14 18.35
C TYR A 173 -62.58 18.97 18.17
N ASP A 174 -63.02 18.02 17.36
CA ASP A 174 -64.44 17.77 17.09
C ASP A 174 -65.19 17.39 18.38
N GLU A 175 -64.64 16.47 19.18
CA GLU A 175 -65.22 16.08 20.47
C GLU A 175 -65.27 17.26 21.46
N GLY A 176 -64.21 18.07 21.52
CA GLY A 176 -64.15 19.25 22.38
C GLY A 176 -65.14 20.34 21.95
N PHE A 177 -65.25 20.59 20.64
CA PHE A 177 -66.20 21.53 20.05
C PHE A 177 -67.64 21.09 20.31
N ILE A 178 -67.96 19.81 20.09
CA ILE A 178 -69.28 19.25 20.37
C ILE A 178 -69.62 19.37 21.86
N LYS A 179 -68.71 19.00 22.77
CA LYS A 179 -68.92 19.18 24.22
C LYS A 179 -69.14 20.64 24.60
N GLY A 180 -68.42 21.57 23.97
CA GLY A 180 -68.64 23.01 24.16
C GLY A 180 -70.06 23.45 23.73
N ILE A 181 -70.53 22.96 22.58
CA ILE A 181 -71.90 23.22 22.08
C ILE A 181 -72.97 22.55 22.96
N GLU A 182 -72.74 21.32 23.42
CA GLU A 182 -73.63 20.61 24.34
C GLU A 182 -73.72 21.34 25.69
N TYR A 183 -72.58 21.76 26.25
CA TYR A 183 -72.55 22.58 27.46
C TYR A 183 -73.33 23.90 27.28
N LEU A 184 -73.17 24.57 26.14
CA LEU A 184 -73.92 25.80 25.82
C LEU A 184 -75.44 25.55 25.68
N THR A 185 -75.84 24.42 25.10
CA THR A 185 -77.27 24.07 24.94
C THR A 185 -77.91 23.57 26.23
N GLU A 186 -77.18 22.88 27.10
CA GLU A 186 -77.67 22.37 28.38
C GLU A 186 -77.72 23.44 29.48
N THR A 187 -76.77 24.38 29.51
CA THR A 187 -76.71 25.43 30.54
C THR A 187 -77.48 26.70 30.19
N GLY A 188 -77.85 26.90 28.91
CA GLY A 188 -78.68 28.02 28.47
C GLY A 188 -78.04 29.41 28.61
N TYR A 189 -76.75 29.51 28.95
CA TYR A 189 -76.00 30.75 29.07
C TYR A 189 -75.56 31.25 27.68
N TYR A 190 -76.50 31.82 26.92
CA TYR A 190 -76.18 32.60 25.72
C TYR A 190 -76.11 34.10 26.09
N LEU A 191 -74.93 34.55 26.51
CA LEU A 191 -74.67 35.99 26.65
C LEU A 191 -74.52 36.58 25.26
N ARG A 192 -75.49 37.40 24.86
CA ARG A 192 -75.49 38.02 23.54
C ARG A 192 -74.99 39.45 23.61
N ASP A 193 -74.39 39.88 22.52
CA ASP A 193 -74.13 41.30 22.27
C ASP A 193 -75.50 42.03 22.16
N PRO A 194 -75.78 43.10 22.94
CA PRO A 194 -77.02 43.87 22.84
C PRO A 194 -77.04 44.72 21.56
N THR A 195 -78.24 45.14 21.13
CA THR A 195 -78.34 46.36 20.29
C THR A 195 -78.00 47.59 21.12
N TYR A 196 -77.63 48.69 20.49
CA TYR A 196 -77.40 49.94 21.20
C TYR A 196 -78.62 50.37 22.02
N ALA A 197 -79.83 50.22 21.47
CA ALA A 197 -81.06 50.53 22.18
C ALA A 197 -81.26 49.68 23.45
N GLU A 198 -81.01 48.37 23.36
CA GLU A 198 -81.08 47.46 24.50
C GLU A 198 -79.99 47.75 25.54
N ALA A 199 -78.79 48.10 25.11
CA ALA A 199 -77.72 48.49 26.02
C ALA A 199 -78.11 49.75 26.81
N ILE A 200 -78.68 50.77 26.14
CA ILE A 200 -79.17 51.97 26.79
C ILE A 200 -80.35 51.67 27.73
N GLU A 201 -81.29 50.80 27.34
CA GLU A 201 -82.38 50.37 28.23
C GLU A 201 -81.86 49.67 29.48
N PHE A 202 -80.87 48.78 29.32
CA PHE A 202 -80.21 48.11 30.45
C PHE A 202 -79.51 49.11 31.36
N ILE A 203 -78.70 50.03 30.81
CA ILE A 203 -78.01 51.08 31.57
C ILE A 203 -78.99 51.89 32.42
N ASN A 204 -80.13 52.32 31.84
CA ASN A 204 -81.13 53.09 32.58
C ASN A 204 -81.93 52.26 33.62
N PHE A 205 -81.93 50.93 33.51
CA PHE A 205 -82.65 50.04 34.42
C PHE A 205 -81.76 49.55 35.58
N ASP A 206 -80.47 49.36 35.29
CA ASP A 206 -79.45 49.06 36.26
C ASP A 206 -79.42 50.13 37.36
N LYS A 207 -78.97 49.75 38.56
CA LYS A 207 -78.96 50.63 39.73
C LYS A 207 -77.59 50.71 40.38
N THR A 208 -76.55 50.27 39.67
CA THR A 208 -75.18 50.25 40.21
C THR A 208 -74.71 51.67 40.53
N ASP A 209 -75.17 52.66 39.75
CA ASP A 209 -74.96 54.11 39.95
C ASP A 209 -75.51 54.64 41.29
N GLN A 210 -76.49 53.97 41.90
CA GLN A 210 -77.10 54.37 43.17
C GLN A 210 -76.28 53.95 44.40
N ASN A 211 -75.22 53.17 44.23
CA ASN A 211 -74.33 52.78 45.32
C ASN A 211 -73.40 53.93 45.72
N ASP A 212 -73.12 54.07 47.03
CA ASP A 212 -72.17 55.06 47.52
C ASP A 212 -70.73 54.60 47.25
N TYR A 213 -69.89 55.50 46.71
CA TYR A 213 -68.46 55.24 46.61
C TYR A 213 -67.81 55.28 47.99
N THR A 214 -67.23 54.16 48.43
CA THR A 214 -66.61 54.03 49.75
C THR A 214 -65.20 53.45 49.65
N HIS A 215 -64.51 53.29 50.79
CA HIS A 215 -63.19 52.64 50.80
C HIS A 215 -63.25 51.16 50.38
N ASP A 216 -64.39 50.49 50.64
CA ASP A 216 -64.59 49.06 50.38
C ASP A 216 -65.49 48.81 49.14
N TYR A 217 -65.92 49.88 48.45
CA TYR A 217 -66.73 49.81 47.24
C TYR A 217 -66.24 50.89 46.26
N VAL A 218 -65.36 50.47 45.36
CA VAL A 218 -64.62 51.33 44.44
C VAL A 218 -64.97 51.01 42.99
N CYS A 219 -64.37 51.70 42.02
CA CYS A 219 -64.71 51.56 40.59
C CYS A 219 -64.71 50.11 40.07
N TYR A 220 -63.85 49.25 40.64
CA TYR A 220 -63.83 47.82 40.36
C TYR A 220 -65.16 47.14 40.70
N ASP A 221 -65.69 47.40 41.89
CA ASP A 221 -66.91 46.79 42.39
C ASP A 221 -68.14 47.29 41.61
N PHE A 222 -68.19 48.59 41.29
CA PHE A 222 -69.20 49.15 40.38
C PHE A 222 -69.18 48.44 39.02
N THR A 223 -68.01 48.23 38.43
CA THR A 223 -67.90 47.56 37.12
C THR A 223 -68.24 46.08 37.18
N ALA A 224 -67.85 45.40 38.28
CA ALA A 224 -68.14 43.99 38.50
C ALA A 224 -69.64 43.74 38.70
N ASP A 225 -70.32 44.56 39.50
CA ASP A 225 -71.77 44.47 39.74
C ASP A 225 -72.56 44.79 38.47
N PHE A 226 -72.19 45.84 37.75
CA PHE A 226 -72.80 46.19 36.46
C PHE A 226 -72.65 45.05 35.44
N SER A 227 -71.45 44.45 35.34
CA SER A 227 -71.19 43.30 34.47
C SER A 227 -72.01 42.07 34.89
N ALA A 228 -72.10 41.78 36.19
CA ALA A 228 -72.92 40.68 36.70
C ALA A 228 -74.42 40.89 36.47
N ASN A 229 -74.91 42.13 36.55
CA ASN A 229 -76.29 42.48 36.23
C ASN A 229 -76.56 42.34 34.72
N ALA A 230 -75.62 42.74 33.87
CA ALA A 230 -75.71 42.57 32.43
C ALA A 230 -75.76 41.07 32.06
N VAL A 231 -74.94 40.25 32.71
CA VAL A 231 -74.95 38.78 32.57
C VAL A 231 -76.30 38.19 32.97
N GLN A 232 -76.89 38.64 34.09
CA GLN A 232 -78.24 38.23 34.50
C GLN A 232 -79.33 38.67 33.52
N ALA A 233 -79.14 39.82 32.85
CA ALA A 233 -80.00 40.30 31.77
C ALA A 233 -79.74 39.57 30.42
N GLY A 234 -78.77 38.66 30.37
CA GLY A 234 -78.43 37.88 29.18
C GLY A 234 -77.50 38.61 28.20
N TYR A 235 -76.84 39.68 28.62
CA TYR A 235 -75.92 40.46 27.80
C TYR A 235 -74.46 40.13 28.08
N ARG A 236 -73.68 40.06 27.00
CA ARG A 236 -72.23 39.96 27.07
C ARG A 236 -71.64 41.34 27.36
N CYS A 237 -71.17 41.53 28.59
CA CYS A 237 -70.55 42.77 29.06
C CYS A 237 -69.04 42.60 29.19
N GLY A 238 -68.27 43.50 28.60
CA GLY A 238 -66.82 43.55 28.77
C GLY A 238 -66.43 44.41 29.98
N PHE A 239 -65.44 43.95 30.73
CA PHE A 239 -64.80 44.70 31.82
C PHE A 239 -63.57 45.43 31.25
N VAL A 240 -63.57 46.76 31.35
CA VAL A 240 -62.53 47.61 30.75
C VAL A 240 -61.63 48.16 31.84
N TYR A 241 -60.32 47.99 31.68
CA TYR A 241 -59.30 48.60 32.52
C TYR A 241 -58.71 49.80 31.79
N LEU A 242 -58.76 50.97 32.42
CA LEU A 242 -58.07 52.18 32.02
C LEU A 242 -56.85 52.36 32.93
N ILE A 243 -55.66 52.43 32.36
CA ILE A 243 -54.42 52.64 33.10
C ILE A 243 -53.99 54.10 32.92
N PHE A 244 -53.58 54.73 34.02
CA PHE A 244 -52.98 56.05 34.08
C PHE A 244 -51.55 55.95 34.63
N ILE A 245 -50.77 57.03 34.61
CA ILE A 245 -49.39 57.04 35.16
C ILE A 245 -49.37 56.71 36.66
N ASP A 246 -50.32 57.25 37.43
CA ASP A 246 -50.34 57.17 38.90
C ASP A 246 -51.61 56.48 39.45
N GLY A 247 -52.31 55.68 38.63
CA GLY A 247 -53.54 55.00 39.05
C GLY A 247 -54.20 54.18 37.94
N ALA A 248 -55.31 53.53 38.26
CA ALA A 248 -56.13 52.80 37.30
C ALA A 248 -57.62 53.02 37.61
N HIS A 249 -58.46 52.84 36.60
CA HIS A 249 -59.90 52.92 36.70
C HIS A 249 -60.54 51.78 35.90
N SER A 250 -61.74 51.36 36.29
CA SER A 250 -62.49 50.35 35.56
C SER A 250 -63.85 50.86 35.17
N ILE A 251 -64.24 50.53 33.95
CA ILE A 251 -65.54 50.86 33.37
C ILE A 251 -66.08 49.66 32.59
N ALA A 252 -67.34 49.67 32.21
CA ALA A 252 -67.95 48.60 31.44
C ALA A 252 -67.96 48.91 29.93
N CYS A 253 -68.09 47.88 29.09
CA CYS A 253 -68.38 48.08 27.68
C CYS A 253 -69.37 47.04 27.13
N PHE A 254 -70.08 47.43 26.08
CA PHE A 254 -70.86 46.51 25.24
C PHE A 254 -70.37 46.59 23.81
N ASN A 255 -70.15 45.44 23.17
CA ASN A 255 -69.97 45.38 21.73
C ASN A 255 -71.36 45.34 21.11
N THR A 256 -71.94 46.49 20.79
CA THR A 256 -73.31 46.51 20.28
C THR A 256 -73.34 45.98 18.85
N ILE A 257 -74.38 45.21 18.51
CA ILE A 257 -74.46 44.56 17.19
C ILE A 257 -74.71 45.54 16.04
N ASP A 258 -75.14 46.77 16.33
CA ASP A 258 -75.57 47.78 15.35
C ASP A 258 -74.77 49.09 15.39
N GLN A 259 -74.10 49.43 16.50
CA GLN A 259 -73.26 50.65 16.60
C GLN A 259 -71.81 50.39 17.03
N GLY A 260 -71.43 49.12 17.20
CA GLY A 260 -70.10 48.73 17.64
C GLY A 260 -69.87 48.97 19.13
N LEU A 261 -68.60 49.06 19.50
CA LEU A 261 -68.17 49.12 20.89
C LEU A 261 -68.53 50.46 21.57
N ILE A 262 -69.23 50.39 22.69
CA ILE A 262 -69.54 51.53 23.56
C ILE A 262 -68.98 51.30 24.96
N TYR A 263 -68.59 52.37 25.63
CA TYR A 263 -68.05 52.35 26.98
C TYR A 263 -69.00 53.06 27.93
N ILE A 264 -69.16 52.54 29.14
CA ILE A 264 -70.13 53.01 30.13
C ILE A 264 -69.39 53.19 31.44
N GLU A 265 -69.49 54.38 32.05
CA GLU A 265 -69.08 54.63 33.43
C GLU A 265 -70.17 54.13 34.38
N PRO A 266 -70.00 52.97 35.05
CA PRO A 266 -71.06 52.38 35.88
C PRO A 266 -71.37 53.19 37.14
N GLN A 267 -70.50 54.14 37.50
CA GLN A 267 -70.71 55.02 38.64
C GLN A 267 -71.75 56.13 38.39
N ASN A 268 -72.10 56.42 37.13
CA ASN A 268 -73.03 57.50 36.79
C ASN A 268 -73.86 57.27 35.52
N ASP A 269 -73.83 56.05 34.98
CA ASP A 269 -74.53 55.62 33.76
C ASP A 269 -74.17 56.39 32.48
N GLU A 270 -73.05 57.13 32.47
CA GLU A 270 -72.63 57.87 31.29
C GLU A 270 -71.99 56.95 30.25
N VAL A 271 -72.50 57.03 29.01
CA VAL A 271 -71.79 56.49 27.86
C VAL A 271 -70.64 57.42 27.52
N VAL A 272 -69.41 56.91 27.66
CA VAL A 272 -68.17 57.68 27.54
C VAL A 272 -67.38 57.30 26.30
N THR A 273 -66.55 58.23 25.83
CA THR A 273 -65.54 57.95 24.79
C THR A 273 -64.18 57.83 25.44
N VAL A 274 -63.49 56.72 25.20
CA VAL A 274 -62.14 56.46 25.72
C VAL A 274 -61.19 56.09 24.58
N ALA A 275 -59.97 56.62 24.66
CA ALA A 275 -58.87 56.30 23.76
C ALA A 275 -57.54 56.55 24.47
N ILE A 276 -56.50 55.79 24.11
CA ILE A 276 -55.14 56.03 24.62
C ILE A 276 -54.70 57.44 24.23
N GLY A 277 -54.18 58.20 25.21
CA GLY A 277 -53.80 59.60 25.08
C GLY A 277 -54.94 60.60 25.34
N GLN A 278 -56.18 60.15 25.51
CA GLN A 278 -57.31 61.00 25.90
C GLN A 278 -57.32 61.22 27.41
N GLN A 279 -57.81 62.39 27.84
CA GLN A 279 -58.11 62.64 29.25
C GLN A 279 -59.44 61.99 29.66
N TYR A 280 -59.43 61.30 30.79
CA TYR A 280 -60.58 60.72 31.46
C TYR A 280 -60.54 61.07 32.95
N ALA A 281 -61.59 61.70 33.46
CA ALA A 281 -61.66 62.19 34.85
C ALA A 281 -60.42 63.01 35.31
N GLY A 282 -59.78 63.73 34.38
CA GLY A 282 -58.59 64.55 34.65
C GLY A 282 -57.23 63.86 34.47
N TYR A 283 -57.20 62.55 34.19
CA TYR A 283 -55.98 61.75 33.96
C TYR A 283 -55.85 61.32 32.51
N VAL A 284 -54.63 61.21 31.98
CA VAL A 284 -54.38 60.74 30.60
C VAL A 284 -54.31 59.23 30.58
N ILE A 285 -55.15 58.57 29.78
CA ILE A 285 -55.14 57.12 29.58
C ILE A 285 -53.82 56.73 28.89
N THR A 286 -52.99 55.92 29.55
CA THR A 286 -51.73 55.41 29.01
C THR A 286 -51.86 54.02 28.38
N ASP A 287 -52.81 53.22 28.86
CA ASP A 287 -53.13 51.90 28.30
C ASP A 287 -54.60 51.54 28.55
N LEU A 288 -55.16 50.66 27.71
CA LEU A 288 -56.55 50.23 27.76
C LEU A 288 -56.66 48.74 27.41
N GLY A 289 -57.30 47.97 28.29
CA GLY A 289 -57.57 46.54 28.08
C GLY A 289 -59.05 46.20 28.30
N ILE A 290 -59.58 45.26 27.52
CA ILE A 290 -60.95 44.75 27.66
C ILE A 290 -60.90 43.25 27.92
N ILE A 291 -61.61 42.80 28.94
CA ILE A 291 -61.85 41.39 29.23
C ILE A 291 -63.33 41.10 28.95
N TRP A 292 -63.60 40.08 28.15
CA TRP A 292 -64.96 39.65 27.78
C TRP A 292 -65.39 38.39 28.51
#